data_AF-A0A090V475-F1
#
_entry.id   AF-A0A090V475-F1
#
_cell.length_a   1.000
_cell.length_b   1.000
_cell.length_c   1.000
_cell.angle_alpha   90.00
_cell.angle_beta   90.00
_cell.angle_gamma   90.00
#
_symmetry.space_group_name_H-M   'P 1'
#
loop_
_entity.id
_entity.type
_entity.pdbx_description
1 polymer ?
#
loop_
_entity_poly.entity_id
_entity_poly.type
_entity_poly.pdbx_seq_one_letter_code
_entity_poly.pdbx_strand_id
1 'polypeptide(L)'
;MNFVYFKAEYPGYEGSHSVNLVLKALTLFRDGEIIADVGDLKIATLPFYFFTTASTGFRKIEYAVKAPPMRRISYSCGYLPSGKYIVNTPEGEMQLVFNALTGLWQQERQGASTIDNRQFIALGYVLVRPARGASQKRSL
;
A
#
# COMPACT_ATOMS: atom_id res chain seq x y z
N MET A 1 -15.46 1.84 -1.24
CA MET A 1 -14.17 2.48 -0.93
C MET A 1 -13.11 1.43 -1.15
N ASN A 2 -12.04 1.79 -1.85
CA ASN A 2 -10.98 0.88 -2.23
C ASN A 2 -9.69 1.31 -1.54
N PHE A 3 -8.90 0.35 -1.06
CA PHE A 3 -7.54 0.66 -0.64
C PHE A 3 -6.66 0.92 -1.86
N VAL A 4 -5.83 1.93 -1.75
CA VAL A 4 -4.81 2.29 -2.73
C VAL A 4 -3.47 2.38 -2.04
N TYR A 5 -2.39 2.17 -2.80
CA TYR A 5 -1.04 2.24 -2.29
C TYR A 5 -0.19 3.17 -3.15
N PHE A 6 0.82 3.76 -2.52
CA PHE A 6 2.03 4.26 -3.14
C PHE A 6 3.21 3.44 -2.61
N LYS A 7 4.18 3.13 -3.48
CA LYS A 7 5.35 2.33 -3.16
C LYS A 7 6.60 2.96 -3.75
N ALA A 8 7.65 3.01 -2.93
CA ALA A 8 9.01 3.28 -3.37
C ALA A 8 9.90 2.04 -3.11
N GLU A 9 10.73 1.65 -4.06
CA GLU A 9 11.64 0.50 -3.91
C GLU A 9 12.90 0.59 -4.78
N TYR A 10 13.91 -0.23 -4.43
CA TYR A 10 15.00 -0.56 -5.35
C TYR A 10 14.55 -1.73 -6.25
N PRO A 11 14.52 -1.55 -7.59
CA PRO A 11 14.14 -2.63 -8.50
C PRO A 11 15.03 -3.87 -8.33
N GLY A 12 14.39 -5.03 -8.15
CA GLY A 12 15.09 -6.32 -8.09
C GLY A 12 15.78 -6.63 -6.75
N TYR A 13 15.66 -5.77 -5.74
CA TYR A 13 16.18 -6.05 -4.40
C TYR A 13 15.07 -6.59 -3.50
N GLU A 14 15.24 -7.81 -3.00
CA GLU A 14 14.38 -8.41 -1.99
C GLU A 14 14.99 -8.18 -0.60
N GLY A 15 14.60 -7.09 0.07
CA GLY A 15 15.14 -6.79 1.39
C GLY A 15 14.79 -5.41 1.90
N SER A 16 14.88 -5.23 3.23
CA SER A 16 14.78 -3.91 3.84
C SER A 16 16.14 -3.21 3.75
N HIS A 17 16.17 -2.01 3.18
CA HIS A 17 17.39 -1.21 3.02
C HIS A 17 17.18 0.17 3.62
N SER A 18 18.13 0.61 4.46
CA SER A 18 18.14 1.98 4.95
C SER A 18 18.45 2.94 3.82
N VAL A 19 17.71 4.05 3.78
CA VAL A 19 17.89 5.13 2.81
C VAL A 19 17.63 6.47 3.51
N ASN A 20 18.10 7.57 2.93
CA ASN A 20 17.67 8.91 3.32
C ASN A 20 17.07 9.59 2.08
N LEU A 21 15.80 9.28 1.80
CA LEU A 21 15.07 9.80 0.65
C LEU A 21 14.02 10.80 1.14
N VAL A 22 13.98 11.97 0.52
CA VAL A 22 12.92 12.97 0.74
C VAL A 22 12.17 13.17 -0.56
N LEU A 23 10.90 12.78 -0.56
CA LEU A 23 9.96 13.05 -1.64
C LEU A 23 9.22 14.34 -1.32
N LYS A 24 9.27 15.33 -2.21
CA LYS A 24 8.56 16.60 -2.02
C LYS A 24 7.21 16.58 -2.70
N ALA A 25 6.19 17.07 -1.99
CA ALA A 25 4.80 17.18 -2.48
C ALA A 25 4.29 15.89 -3.16
N LEU A 26 4.27 14.78 -2.41
CA LEU A 26 3.64 13.55 -2.89
C LEU A 26 2.11 13.72 -2.88
N THR A 27 1.50 13.61 -4.06
CA THR A 27 0.05 13.62 -4.23
C THR A 27 -0.38 12.40 -5.01
N LEU A 28 -1.45 11.74 -4.56
CA LEU A 28 -2.14 10.68 -5.29
C LEU A 28 -3.43 11.23 -5.86
N PHE A 29 -3.70 10.89 -7.12
CA PHE A 29 -4.90 11.34 -7.81
C PHE A 29 -5.52 10.23 -8.65
N ARG A 30 -6.80 10.41 -8.97
CA ARG A 30 -7.53 9.57 -9.91
C ARG A 30 -8.48 10.46 -10.68
N ASP A 31 -8.38 10.42 -12.00
CA ASP A 31 -9.22 11.23 -12.88
C ASP A 31 -9.07 12.75 -12.61
N GLY A 32 -7.85 13.18 -12.29
CA GLY A 32 -7.53 14.56 -11.90
C GLY A 32 -7.96 14.96 -10.48
N GLU A 33 -8.78 14.15 -9.80
CA GLU A 33 -9.17 14.40 -8.41
C GLU A 33 -8.11 13.90 -7.43
N ILE A 34 -7.79 14.73 -6.43
CA ILE A 34 -6.85 14.37 -5.37
C ILE A 34 -7.49 13.34 -4.44
N ILE A 35 -6.86 12.16 -4.34
CA ILE A 35 -7.19 11.12 -3.37
C ILE A 35 -6.47 11.39 -2.04
N ALA A 36 -5.20 11.77 -2.12
CA ALA A 36 -4.39 12.07 -0.96
C ALA A 36 -3.34 13.11 -1.30
N ASP A 37 -3.23 14.14 -0.47
CA ASP A 37 -2.12 15.08 -0.48
C ASP A 37 -1.25 14.80 0.76
N VAL A 38 -0.12 14.14 0.53
CA VAL A 38 0.78 13.67 1.60
C VAL A 38 1.81 14.74 1.96
N GLY A 39 2.05 15.71 1.08
CA GLY A 39 3.08 16.74 1.26
C GLY A 39 4.49 16.16 1.19
N ASP A 40 5.38 16.68 2.03
CA ASP A 40 6.79 16.25 2.08
C ASP A 40 6.93 14.96 2.90
N LEU A 41 7.45 13.92 2.25
CA LEU A 41 7.58 12.58 2.82
C LEU A 41 9.05 12.19 2.96
N LYS A 42 9.48 11.93 4.20
CA LYS A 42 10.81 11.37 4.52
C LYS A 42 10.73 9.85 4.59
N ILE A 43 11.51 9.17 3.77
CA ILE A 43 11.59 7.72 3.71
C ILE A 43 12.97 7.29 4.23
N ALA A 44 12.95 6.51 5.30
CA ALA A 44 14.15 5.99 5.96
C ALA A 44 14.48 4.53 5.57
N THR A 45 13.52 3.81 4.99
CA THR A 45 13.67 2.39 4.65
C THR A 45 12.88 2.04 3.40
N LEU A 46 13.49 1.24 2.52
CA LEU A 46 12.84 0.66 1.33
C LEU A 46 12.71 -0.87 1.50
N PRO A 47 11.68 -1.52 0.93
CA PRO A 47 10.55 -0.90 0.24
C PRO A 47 9.67 -0.12 1.23
N PHE A 48 9.25 1.07 0.81
CA PHE A 48 8.32 1.90 1.56
C PHE A 48 6.94 1.79 0.94
N TYR A 49 5.91 1.70 1.79
CA TYR A 49 4.52 1.71 1.38
C TYR A 49 3.77 2.81 2.12
N PHE A 50 2.96 3.56 1.38
CA PHE A 50 1.92 4.42 1.93
C PHE A 50 0.58 3.86 1.46
N PHE A 51 -0.33 3.62 2.40
CA PHE A 51 -1.67 3.13 2.12
C PHE A 51 -2.69 4.21 2.47
N THR A 52 -3.70 4.36 1.61
CA THR A 52 -4.85 5.21 1.88
C THR A 52 -6.08 4.62 1.20
N THR A 53 -7.20 5.30 1.29
CA THR A 53 -8.46 4.89 0.69
C THR A 53 -8.90 5.88 -0.37
N ALA A 54 -9.59 5.38 -1.39
CA ALA A 54 -10.26 6.18 -2.40
C ALA A 54 -11.73 5.78 -2.48
N SER A 55 -12.60 6.70 -2.90
CA SER A 55 -13.98 6.36 -3.25
C SER A 55 -14.01 5.24 -4.30
N THR A 56 -15.07 4.45 -4.37
CA THR A 56 -15.11 3.30 -5.31
C THR A 56 -15.01 3.79 -6.76
N GLY A 57 -14.18 3.14 -7.58
CA GLY A 57 -14.03 3.44 -9.00
C GLY A 57 -13.01 2.51 -9.66
N PHE A 58 -12.96 2.52 -11.00
CA PHE A 58 -12.12 1.62 -11.81
C PHE A 58 -11.02 2.34 -12.60
N ARG A 59 -10.94 3.67 -12.48
CA ARG A 59 -9.89 4.46 -13.15
C ARG A 59 -8.54 4.25 -12.47
N LYS A 60 -7.48 4.40 -13.25
CA LYS A 60 -6.09 4.24 -12.80
C LYS A 60 -5.79 5.21 -11.66
N ILE A 61 -5.03 4.74 -10.67
CA ILE A 61 -4.42 5.60 -9.65
C ILE A 61 -3.11 6.13 -10.20
N GLU A 62 -2.89 7.42 -10.03
CA GLU A 62 -1.71 8.13 -10.49
C GLU A 62 -1.07 8.89 -9.33
N TYR A 63 0.20 9.27 -9.50
CA TYR A 63 0.95 9.99 -8.50
C TYR A 63 1.74 11.14 -9.14
N ALA A 64 1.91 12.22 -8.39
CA ALA A 64 2.84 13.29 -8.68
C ALA A 64 3.78 13.43 -7.48
N VAL A 65 5.08 13.59 -7.77
CA VAL A 65 6.09 13.75 -6.75
C VAL A 65 7.30 14.48 -7.32
N LYS A 66 7.91 15.35 -6.51
CA LYS A 66 9.21 15.94 -6.80
C LYS A 66 10.28 15.16 -6.02
N ALA A 67 10.98 14.27 -6.71
CA ALA A 67 12.07 13.50 -6.12
C ALA A 67 13.44 14.12 -6.53
N PRO A 68 14.46 14.04 -5.67
CA PRO A 68 15.84 14.27 -6.08
C PRO A 68 16.20 13.31 -7.24
N PRO A 69 17.15 13.68 -8.12
CA PRO A 69 17.67 12.78 -9.15
C PRO A 69 18.49 11.65 -8.51
N MET A 70 17.83 10.72 -7.81
CA MET A 70 18.43 9.49 -7.31
C MET A 70 18.31 8.41 -8.38
N ARG A 71 19.46 7.93 -8.85
CA ARG A 71 19.51 6.77 -9.74
C ARG A 71 19.00 5.54 -8.96
N ARG A 72 18.14 4.73 -9.60
CA ARG A 72 17.71 3.37 -9.18
C ARG A 72 16.56 3.24 -8.17
N ILE A 73 15.79 4.27 -7.85
CA ILE A 73 14.53 4.10 -7.07
C ILE A 73 13.34 4.11 -8.03
N SER A 74 12.47 3.12 -7.93
CA SER A 74 11.22 3.05 -8.67
C SER A 74 10.04 3.42 -7.79
N TYR A 75 9.11 4.18 -8.36
CA TYR A 75 7.86 4.57 -7.73
C TYR A 75 6.68 3.94 -8.47
N SER A 76 5.71 3.46 -7.72
CA SER A 76 4.47 2.93 -8.27
C SER A 76 3.29 3.21 -7.35
N CYS A 77 2.09 3.23 -7.90
CA CYS A 77 0.85 3.29 -7.14
C CYS A 77 -0.22 2.45 -7.81
N GLY A 78 -1.28 2.14 -7.07
CA GLY A 78 -2.39 1.35 -7.60
C GLY A 78 -3.44 1.03 -6.56
N TYR A 79 -4.47 0.32 -6.98
CA TYR A 79 -5.37 -0.35 -6.04
C TYR A 79 -4.61 -1.48 -5.33
N LEU A 80 -4.97 -1.72 -4.09
CA LEU A 80 -4.35 -2.78 -3.29
C LEU A 80 -4.57 -4.14 -3.97
N PRO A 81 -3.51 -4.90 -4.30
CA PRO A 81 -3.67 -6.22 -4.88
C PRO A 81 -4.06 -7.27 -3.83
N SER A 82 -4.67 -8.37 -4.26
CA SER A 82 -4.89 -9.53 -3.38
C SER A 82 -3.56 -10.01 -2.79
N GLY A 83 -3.56 -10.39 -1.51
CA GLY A 83 -2.34 -10.84 -0.85
C GLY A 83 -2.45 -10.85 0.66
N LYS A 84 -1.34 -11.23 1.30
CA LYS A 84 -1.19 -11.19 2.76
C LYS A 84 -0.56 -9.87 3.17
N TYR A 85 -1.12 -9.25 4.20
CA TYR A 85 -0.69 -7.96 4.71
C TYR A 85 -0.50 -8.01 6.22
N ILE A 86 0.52 -7.31 6.68
CA ILE A 86 0.72 -6.97 8.07
C ILE A 86 -0.16 -5.76 8.38
N VAL A 87 -0.98 -5.90 9.42
CA VAL A 87 -2.00 -4.95 9.83
C VAL A 87 -1.83 -4.68 11.32
N ASN A 88 -1.76 -3.41 11.69
CA ASN A 88 -1.87 -3.00 13.08
C ASN A 88 -3.34 -2.92 13.46
N THR A 89 -3.72 -3.60 14.53
CA THR A 89 -5.03 -3.49 15.18
C THR A 89 -4.87 -2.86 16.56
N PRO A 90 -5.97 -2.45 17.22
CA PRO A 90 -5.93 -2.04 18.61
C PRO A 90 -5.34 -3.09 19.57
N GLU A 91 -5.36 -4.37 19.18
CA GLU A 91 -4.88 -5.51 19.99
C GLU A 91 -3.42 -5.88 19.69
N GLY A 92 -2.85 -5.37 18.60
CA GLY A 92 -1.47 -5.63 18.20
C GLY A 92 -1.30 -5.83 16.69
N GLU A 93 -0.09 -6.18 16.28
CA GLU A 93 0.20 -6.52 14.89
C GLU A 93 -0.34 -7.92 14.56
N MET A 94 -1.04 -8.05 13.44
CA MET A 94 -1.51 -9.33 12.93
C MET A 94 -1.41 -9.41 11.40
N GLN A 95 -1.61 -10.61 10.85
CA GLN A 95 -1.65 -10.83 9.41
C GLN A 95 -3.08 -11.06 8.92
N LEU A 96 -3.48 -10.34 7.86
CA LEU A 96 -4.75 -10.54 7.16
C LEU A 96 -4.51 -10.82 5.68
N VAL A 97 -5.39 -11.62 5.09
CA VAL A 97 -5.46 -11.88 3.64
C VAL A 97 -6.51 -10.96 3.05
N PHE A 98 -6.12 -10.15 2.07
CA PHE A 98 -7.03 -9.34 1.26
C PHE A 98 -7.35 -10.03 -0.06
N ASN A 99 -8.61 -9.99 -0.46
CA ASN A 99 -9.06 -10.38 -1.79
C ASN A 99 -9.56 -9.14 -2.55
N ALA A 100 -8.82 -8.70 -3.56
CA ALA A 100 -9.15 -7.52 -4.35
C ALA A 100 -10.38 -7.70 -5.24
N LEU A 101 -10.77 -8.94 -5.59
CA LEU A 101 -11.97 -9.21 -6.36
C LEU A 101 -13.23 -8.98 -5.53
N THR A 102 -13.21 -9.40 -4.26
CA THR A 102 -14.37 -9.30 -3.36
C THR A 102 -14.32 -8.07 -2.45
N GLY A 103 -13.16 -7.45 -2.28
CA GLY A 103 -12.95 -6.36 -1.32
C GLY A 103 -13.00 -6.81 0.14
N LEU A 104 -12.79 -8.10 0.40
CA LEU A 104 -12.89 -8.70 1.73
C LEU A 104 -11.52 -9.03 2.32
N TRP A 105 -11.44 -8.90 3.64
CA TRP A 105 -10.33 -9.27 4.50
C TRP A 105 -10.69 -10.48 5.33
N GLN A 106 -9.71 -11.36 5.55
CA GLN A 106 -9.88 -12.55 6.38
C GLN A 106 -8.58 -12.89 7.11
N GLN A 107 -8.70 -13.48 8.30
CA GLN A 107 -7.56 -14.17 8.91
C GLN A 107 -7.28 -15.47 8.16
N GLU A 108 -6.03 -15.93 8.19
CA GLU A 108 -5.63 -17.15 7.48
C GLU A 108 -6.22 -18.44 8.09
N ARG A 109 -6.72 -18.38 9.32
CA ARG A 109 -7.33 -19.55 9.99
C ARG A 109 -8.72 -19.85 9.41
N GLN A 110 -8.95 -21.11 9.04
CA GLN A 110 -10.25 -21.58 8.52
C GLN A 110 -11.38 -21.26 9.49
N GLY A 111 -12.49 -20.71 8.98
CA GLY A 111 -13.67 -20.31 9.76
C GLY A 111 -13.64 -18.87 10.28
N ALA A 112 -12.61 -18.09 9.97
CA ALA A 112 -12.56 -16.68 10.32
C ALA A 112 -13.65 -15.87 9.59
N SER A 113 -14.34 -15.00 10.33
CA SER A 113 -15.26 -14.02 9.77
C SER A 113 -14.53 -13.14 8.76
N THR A 114 -15.16 -12.91 7.61
CA THR A 114 -14.69 -11.91 6.65
C THR A 114 -15.15 -10.52 7.10
N ILE A 115 -14.33 -9.51 6.83
CA ILE A 115 -14.72 -8.11 6.99
C ILE A 115 -14.47 -7.34 5.70
N ASP A 116 -15.30 -6.35 5.40
CA ASP A 116 -15.09 -5.48 4.24
C ASP A 116 -14.17 -4.28 4.56
N ASN A 117 -13.86 -3.46 3.56
CA ASN A 117 -13.01 -2.27 3.73
C ASN A 117 -13.58 -1.23 4.71
N ARG A 118 -14.91 -1.12 4.84
CA ARG A 118 -15.53 -0.15 5.76
C ARG A 118 -15.38 -0.64 7.19
N GLN A 119 -15.64 -1.92 7.43
CA GLN A 119 -15.45 -2.57 8.72
C GLN A 119 -13.98 -2.55 9.15
N PHE A 120 -13.05 -2.81 8.24
CA PHE A 120 -11.60 -2.71 8.50
C PHE A 120 -11.23 -1.36 9.14
N ILE A 121 -11.74 -0.26 8.59
CA ILE A 121 -11.45 1.10 9.10
C ILE A 121 -12.24 1.41 10.37
N ALA A 122 -13.50 0.96 10.46
CA ALA A 122 -14.31 1.14 11.66
C ALA A 122 -13.70 0.42 12.89
N LEU A 123 -13.01 -0.70 12.67
CA LEU A 123 -12.26 -1.42 13.71
C LEU A 123 -10.91 -0.76 14.07
N GLY A 124 -10.55 0.35 13.40
CA GLY A 124 -9.29 1.06 13.62
C GLY A 124 -8.07 0.31 13.09
N TYR A 125 -8.24 -0.58 12.11
CA TYR A 125 -7.12 -1.33 11.54
C TYR A 125 -6.32 -0.46 10.56
N VAL A 126 -5.00 -0.64 10.55
CA VAL A 126 -4.07 0.14 9.73
C VAL A 126 -3.15 -0.80 8.96
N LEU A 127 -3.09 -0.63 7.63
CA LEU A 127 -2.16 -1.37 6.78
C LEU A 127 -0.73 -0.89 7.01
N VAL A 128 0.17 -1.82 7.29
CA VAL A 128 1.59 -1.53 7.52
C VAL A 128 2.41 -1.83 6.27
N ARG A 129 2.31 -3.07 5.75
CA ARG A 129 3.07 -3.55 4.60
C ARG A 129 2.55 -4.91 4.13
N PRO A 130 2.89 -5.36 2.91
CA PRO A 130 2.72 -6.76 2.54
C PRO A 130 3.49 -7.68 3.51
N ALA A 131 2.90 -8.81 3.87
CA ALA A 131 3.61 -9.89 4.54
C ALA A 131 4.67 -10.46 3.58
N ARG A 132 5.85 -10.80 4.09
CA ARG A 132 6.97 -11.31 3.25
C ARG A 132 6.48 -12.54 2.48
N GLY A 133 6.58 -12.48 1.14
CA GLY A 133 6.03 -13.50 0.22
C GLY A 133 5.21 -12.94 -0.95
N ALA A 134 4.87 -11.64 -0.95
CA ALA A 134 4.13 -11.00 -2.05
C ALA A 134 5.03 -10.51 -3.20
N SER A 135 6.23 -11.08 -3.38
CA SER A 135 6.90 -11.03 -4.67
C SER A 135 6.02 -11.85 -5.63
N GLN A 136 5.09 -11.19 -6.31
CA GLN A 136 4.59 -11.71 -7.57
C GLN A 136 5.82 -12.01 -8.41
N LYS A 137 6.15 -13.30 -8.58
CA LYS A 137 6.93 -13.73 -9.72
C LYS A 137 6.23 -13.11 -10.92
N ARG A 138 6.86 -12.13 -11.55
CA ARG A 138 6.53 -11.75 -12.92
C ARG A 138 6.72 -13.02 -13.73
N SER A 139 5.62 -13.65 -14.13
CA SER A 139 5.65 -14.61 -15.21
C SER A 139 6.21 -13.87 -16.43
N LEU A 140 7.42 -14.25 -16.84
CA LEU A 140 7.96 -13.90 -18.15
C LEU A 140 7.12 -14.59 -19.23
#